data_AF-A0A4Q9M6H8-F1
#
_entry.id   AF-A0A4Q9M6H8-F1
#
_cell.length_a   1.000
_cell.length_b   1.000
_cell.length_c   1.000
_cell.angle_alpha   90.00
_cell.angle_beta   90.00
_cell.angle_gamma   90.00
#
_symmetry.space_group_name_H-M   'P 1'
#
loop_
_entity.id
_entity.type
_entity.pdbx_description
1 polymer ?
#
loop_
_entity_poly.entity_id
_entity_poly.type
_entity_poly.pdbx_seq_one_letter_code
_entity_poly.pdbx_strand_id
1 'polypeptide(L)'
;NLRIGVHYHAYAMFYAPSEIAGPGGMYREVIRCNPSWHGRYARYDTVLINLDPDGSFLDGSLIVARVLLFFSFMFDNTKYECAFVEWFLLQDDEPDPLTGM
;
A
#
# COMPACT_ATOMS: atom_id res chain seq x y z
N ASN A 1 4.33 6.83 28.10
CA ASN A 1 5.31 6.42 27.07
C ASN A 1 4.60 5.78 25.90
N LEU A 2 4.34 6.56 24.84
CA LEU A 2 3.82 6.02 23.58
C LEU A 2 4.97 5.25 22.90
N ARG A 3 4.78 3.95 22.63
CA ARG A 3 5.73 3.16 21.84
C ARG A 3 5.21 3.09 20.41
N ILE A 4 6.04 3.50 19.47
CA ILE A 4 5.78 3.38 18.03
C ILE A 4 6.66 2.25 17.49
N GLY A 5 6.04 1.22 16.93
CA GLY A 5 6.73 0.19 16.15
C GLY A 5 6.93 0.67 14.72
N VAL A 6 8.13 0.51 14.18
CA VAL A 6 8.50 0.88 12.81
C VAL A 6 8.73 -0.39 11.99
N HIS A 7 8.15 -0.44 10.80
CA HIS A 7 8.22 -1.59 9.90
C HIS A 7 8.65 -1.11 8.51
N TYR A 8 9.67 -1.75 7.93
CA TYR A 8 10.19 -1.37 6.61
C TYR A 8 9.53 -2.11 5.44
N HIS A 9 8.52 -2.93 5.74
CA HIS A 9 7.70 -3.61 4.75
C HIS A 9 6.39 -4.10 5.36
N ALA A 10 5.43 -4.38 4.50
CA ALA A 10 4.19 -5.08 4.79
C ALA A 10 3.97 -6.20 3.76
N TYR A 11 3.11 -7.15 4.09
CA TYR A 11 2.73 -8.24 3.18
C TYR A 11 1.25 -8.14 2.85
N ALA A 12 0.92 -8.19 1.57
CA ALA A 12 -0.45 -8.38 1.09
C ALA A 12 -0.60 -9.85 0.67
N MET A 13 -1.59 -10.55 1.22
CA MET A 13 -1.91 -11.91 0.82
C MET A 13 -3.33 -11.92 0.28
N PHE A 14 -3.52 -12.44 -0.93
CA PHE A 14 -4.82 -12.46 -1.58
C PHE A 14 -4.95 -13.70 -2.46
N TYR A 15 -6.20 -14.09 -2.72
CA TYR A 15 -6.51 -15.16 -3.65
C TYR A 15 -6.65 -14.59 -5.05
N ALA A 16 -5.79 -15.04 -5.97
CA ALA A 16 -5.81 -14.68 -7.37
C ALA A 16 -5.66 -15.97 -8.20
N PRO A 17 -6.76 -16.66 -8.51
CA PRO A 17 -6.73 -17.92 -9.24
C PRO A 17 -6.17 -17.68 -10.64
N SER A 18 -4.92 -18.07 -10.83
CA SER A 18 -4.19 -17.99 -12.09
C SER A 18 -3.23 -19.16 -12.17
N GLU A 19 -2.82 -19.57 -13.38
CA GLU A 19 -1.84 -20.64 -13.54
C GLU A 19 -0.50 -20.32 -12.84
N ILE A 20 -0.13 -19.03 -12.76
CA ILE A 20 1.10 -18.56 -12.11
C ILE A 20 1.00 -18.67 -10.58
N ALA A 21 -0.20 -18.57 -10.00
CA ALA A 21 -0.44 -18.65 -8.55
C ALA A 21 -0.35 -20.08 -7.98
N GLY A 22 -0.15 -21.09 -8.83
CA GLY A 22 -0.06 -22.49 -8.43
C GLY A 22 -1.40 -23.08 -7.96
N PRO A 23 -1.38 -24.35 -7.50
CA PRO A 23 -2.60 -25.14 -7.26
C PRO A 23 -3.55 -24.57 -6.22
N GLY A 24 -3.07 -23.68 -5.34
CA GLY A 24 -3.86 -23.05 -4.28
C GLY A 24 -4.36 -21.64 -4.60
N GLY A 25 -3.93 -21.03 -5.72
CA GLY A 25 -4.35 -19.69 -6.13
C GLY A 25 -3.98 -18.54 -5.17
N MET A 26 -3.17 -18.80 -4.14
CA MET A 26 -2.80 -17.80 -3.13
C MET A 26 -1.54 -17.04 -3.53
N TYR A 27 -1.65 -15.73 -3.59
CA TYR A 27 -0.55 -14.80 -3.86
C TYR A 27 -0.10 -14.09 -2.59
N ARG A 28 1.19 -13.76 -2.55
CA ARG A 28 1.80 -12.92 -1.52
C ARG A 28 2.66 -11.87 -2.18
N GLU A 29 2.36 -10.62 -1.94
CA GLU A 29 3.15 -9.48 -2.35
C GLU A 29 3.81 -8.82 -1.15
N VAL A 30 4.98 -8.20 -1.39
CA VAL A 30 5.74 -7.48 -0.38
C VAL A 30 5.78 -6.02 -0.77
N ILE A 31 5.20 -5.16 0.06
CA ILE A 31 5.24 -3.70 -0.11
C ILE A 31 6.37 -3.18 0.78
N ARG A 32 7.35 -2.47 0.21
CA ARG A 32 8.56 -2.03 0.93
C ARG A 32 8.58 -0.52 1.12
N CYS A 33 9.11 -0.09 2.27
CA CYS A 33 9.36 1.30 2.60
C CYS A 33 10.69 1.48 3.35
N ASN A 34 11.75 0.88 2.81
CA ASN A 34 13.05 0.84 3.48
C ASN A 34 13.91 2.07 3.11
N PRO A 35 14.27 2.95 4.06
CA PRO A 35 15.09 4.14 3.79
C PRO A 35 16.55 3.81 3.45
N SER A 36 17.01 2.59 3.75
CA SER A 36 18.38 2.13 3.50
C SER A 36 18.40 0.68 2.98
N TRP A 37 17.84 0.51 1.79
CA TRP A 37 17.81 -0.76 1.09
C TRP A 37 19.23 -1.18 0.66
N HIS A 38 19.63 -2.39 1.03
CA HIS A 38 21.00 -2.90 0.91
C HIS A 38 22.10 -1.96 1.46
N GLY A 39 21.75 -1.05 2.39
CA GLY A 39 22.69 -0.07 2.93
C GLY A 39 23.13 1.02 1.93
N ARG A 40 22.42 1.21 0.82
CA ARG A 40 22.87 2.08 -0.30
C ARG A 40 21.88 3.16 -0.69
N TYR A 41 20.60 2.83 -0.82
CA TYR A 41 19.59 3.76 -1.33
C TYR A 41 18.23 3.45 -0.72
N ALA A 42 17.32 4.42 -0.73
CA ALA A 42 15.97 4.21 -0.24
C ALA A 42 15.13 3.44 -1.28
N ARG A 43 14.26 2.56 -0.80
CA ARG A 43 13.28 1.83 -1.61
C ARG A 43 11.89 2.02 -1.01
N TYR A 44 11.05 2.75 -1.74
CA TYR A 44 9.66 3.01 -1.40
C TYR A 44 8.80 2.53 -2.56
N ASP A 45 7.99 1.50 -2.31
CA ASP A 45 7.09 0.96 -3.31
C ASP A 45 5.83 1.85 -3.42
N THR A 46 5.27 1.93 -4.63
CA THR A 46 4.02 2.64 -4.93
C THR A 46 2.83 1.69 -4.73
N VAL A 47 1.72 2.21 -4.22
CA VAL A 47 0.48 1.49 -3.92
C VAL A 47 -0.73 2.22 -4.47
N LEU A 48 -1.78 1.46 -4.79
CA LEU A 48 -3.13 1.97 -4.99
C LEU A 48 -3.87 1.95 -3.64
N ILE A 49 -4.53 3.04 -3.30
CA ILE A 49 -5.27 3.22 -2.05
C ILE A 49 -6.72 3.47 -2.40
N ASN A 50 -7.61 2.66 -1.84
CA ASN A 50 -9.04 2.94 -1.88
C ASN A 50 -9.40 3.93 -0.78
N LEU A 51 -9.91 5.11 -1.17
CA LEU A 51 -10.36 6.15 -0.25
C LEU A 51 -11.81 5.94 0.22
N ASP A 52 -12.55 5.00 -0.37
CA ASP A 52 -13.90 4.70 0.04
C ASP A 52 -13.91 3.99 1.42
N PRO A 53 -14.51 4.61 2.45
CA PRO A 53 -14.57 4.02 3.80
C PRO A 53 -15.34 2.71 3.85
N ASP A 54 -16.27 2.47 2.92
CA ASP A 54 -17.07 1.26 2.87
C ASP A 54 -16.34 0.11 2.14
N GLY A 55 -15.13 0.37 1.64
CA GLY A 55 -14.29 -0.58 0.92
C GLY A 55 -14.81 -0.91 -0.48
N SER A 56 -15.80 -0.18 -0.96
CA SER A 56 -16.32 -0.34 -2.31
C SER A 56 -15.36 0.30 -3.32
N PHE A 57 -15.20 -0.30 -4.49
CA PHE A 57 -14.27 0.18 -5.52
C PHE A 57 -15.03 1.02 -6.53
N LEU A 58 -15.51 2.18 -6.11
CA LEU A 58 -16.19 3.13 -6.99
C LEU A 58 -15.20 3.76 -7.97
N ASP A 59 -15.71 4.15 -9.14
CA ASP A 59 -14.92 4.87 -10.13
C ASP A 59 -14.31 6.14 -9.49
N GLY A 60 -12.99 6.30 -9.62
CA GLY A 60 -12.24 7.43 -9.06
C GLY A 60 -11.92 7.33 -7.56
N SER A 61 -12.29 6.26 -6.85
CA SER A 61 -11.96 6.10 -5.42
C SER A 61 -10.52 5.60 -5.16
N LEU A 62 -9.85 5.12 -6.21
CA LEU A 62 -8.48 4.65 -6.16
C LEU A 62 -7.49 5.77 -6.45
N ILE A 63 -6.62 6.06 -5.49
CA ILE A 63 -5.53 7.02 -5.64
C ILE A 63 -4.18 6.32 -5.53
N VAL A 64 -3.19 6.85 -6.25
CA VAL A 64 -1.82 6.35 -6.21
C VAL A 64 -1.02 7.07 -5.12
N ALA A 65 -0.27 6.33 -4.32
CA ALA A 65 0.62 6.88 -3.31
C ALA A 65 1.93 6.09 -3.22
N ARG A 66 3.00 6.73 -2.74
CA ARG A 66 4.26 6.06 -2.39
C ARG A 66 4.32 5.85 -0.89
N VAL A 67 4.58 4.62 -0.45
CA VAL A 67 4.67 4.34 1.00
C VAL A 67 6.04 4.72 1.52
N LEU A 68 6.08 5.67 2.45
CA LEU A 68 7.33 6.15 3.07
C LEU A 68 7.65 5.43 4.38
N LEU A 69 6.62 4.99 5.12
CA LEU A 69 6.80 4.32 6.41
C LEU A 69 5.57 3.50 6.78
N PHE A 70 5.77 2.26 7.22
CA PHE A 70 4.75 1.55 8.00
C PHE A 70 5.07 1.67 9.49
N PHE A 71 4.07 1.98 10.29
CA PHE A 71 4.23 2.09 11.73
C PHE A 71 2.99 1.60 12.46
N SER A 72 3.16 1.33 13.75
CA SER A 72 2.05 0.91 14.61
C SER A 72 2.18 1.50 16.00
N PHE A 73 1.06 1.83 16.63
CA PHE A 73 1.03 2.33 18.01
C PHE A 73 -0.22 1.81 18.74
N MET A 74 -0.18 1.89 20.07
CA MET A 74 -1.33 1.57 20.92
C MET A 74 -2.02 2.85 21.36
N PHE A 75 -3.33 2.94 21.15
CA PHE A 75 -4.17 4.01 21.69
C PHE A 75 -5.48 3.38 22.18
N ASP A 76 -5.89 3.71 23.41
CA ASP A 76 -7.08 3.16 24.05
C ASP A 76 -7.21 1.62 23.94
N ASN A 77 -6.13 0.92 24.32
CA ASN A 77 -6.00 -0.54 24.23
C ASN A 77 -6.18 -1.15 22.82
N THR A 78 -6.21 -0.32 21.78
CA THR A 78 -6.34 -0.72 20.38
C THR A 78 -5.00 -0.52 19.67
N LYS A 79 -4.57 -1.53 18.90
CA LYS A 79 -3.40 -1.44 18.04
C LYS A 79 -3.81 -0.83 16.71
N TYR A 80 -3.21 0.29 16.35
CA TYR A 80 -3.37 0.91 15.05
C TYR A 80 -2.17 0.55 14.18
N GLU A 81 -2.46 0.04 12.98
CA GLU A 81 -1.47 -0.21 11.94
C GLU A 81 -1.65 0.86 10.87
N CYS A 82 -0.58 1.57 10.55
CA CYS A 82 -0.66 2.79 9.76
C CYS A 82 0.43 2.80 8.68
N ALA A 83 0.10 3.45 7.57
CA ALA A 83 1.05 3.82 6.53
C ALA A 83 1.15 5.35 6.48
N PHE A 84 2.37 5.87 6.44
CA PHE A 84 2.64 7.25 6.05
C PHE A 84 3.04 7.25 4.57
N VAL A 85 2.34 8.04 3.78
CA VAL A 85 2.43 8.00 2.32
C VAL A 85 2.62 9.39 1.72
N GLU A 86 3.29 9.43 0.58
CA GLU A 86 3.35 10.58 -0.31
C GLU A 86 2.31 10.38 -1.42
N TRP A 87 1.32 11.26 -1.49
CA TRP A 87 0.27 11.20 -2.51
C TRP A 87 0.80 11.67 -3.87
N PHE A 88 0.41 10.97 -4.94
CA PHE A 88 0.57 11.49 -6.28
C PHE A 88 -0.59 12.45 -6.58
N LEU A 89 -0.29 13.53 -7.30
CA LEU A 89 -1.31 14.42 -7.82
C LEU A 89 -1.84 13.82 -9.12
N LEU A 90 -3.14 13.64 -9.21
CA LEU A 90 -3.80 13.33 -10.48
C LEU A 90 -3.70 14.56 -11.38
N GLN A 91 -3.46 14.33 -12.66
CA GLN A 91 -3.45 15.42 -13.64
C GLN A 91 -4.87 15.89 -13.92
N ASP A 92 -5.79 14.95 -14.10
CA ASP A 92 -7.20 15.14 -14.41
C ASP A 92 -8.03 14.10 -13.62
N ASP A 93 -9.33 14.36 -13.43
CA ASP A 93 -10.24 13.46 -12.72
C ASP A 93 -10.76 12.31 -13.63
N GLU A 94 -10.57 12.43 -14.93
CA GLU A 94 -10.95 11.41 -15.92
C GLU A 94 -9.73 10.58 -16.35
N PRO A 95 -9.91 9.27 -16.63
CA PRO A 95 -8.85 8.44 -17.16
C PRO A 95 -8.30 8.98 -18.48
N ASP A 96 -6.98 8.94 -18.65
CA ASP A 96 -6.32 9.34 -19.87
C ASP A 96 -6.84 8.52 -21.06
N PRO A 97 -7.27 9.16 -22.17
CA PRO A 97 -7.94 8.49 -23.27
C PRO A 97 -7.04 7.51 -24.05
N LEU A 98 -5.71 7.58 -23.88
CA LEU A 98 -4.76 6.68 -24.55
C LEU A 98 -4.41 5.47 -23.68
N THR A 99 -4.20 5.68 -22.38
CA THR A 99 -3.71 4.66 -21.44
C THR A 99 -4.82 4.06 -20.57
N GLY A 100 -5.96 4.74 -20.45
CA GLY A 100 -7.07 4.37 -19.57
C GLY A 100 -6.76 4.49 -18.09
N MET A 101 -5.69 5.22 -17.74
CA MET A 101 -5.17 5.44 -16.38
C MET A 101 -5.45 6.84 -15.87
#